data_AF-A0A969FIJ3-F1
#
_entry.id   AF-A0A969FIJ3-F1
#
_cell.length_a   1.000
_cell.length_b   1.000
_cell.length_c   1.000
_cell.angle_alpha   90.00
_cell.angle_beta   90.00
_cell.angle_gamma   90.00
#
_symmetry.space_group_name_H-M   'P 1'
#
loop_
_entity.id
_entity.type
_entity.pdbx_description
1 polymer ?
#
loop_
_entity_poly.entity_id
_entity_poly.type
_entity_poly.pdbx_seq_one_letter_code
_entity_poly.pdbx_strand_id
1 'polypeptide(L)'
;MRHRRLHELEERLHIPITTAIAIGVTSCLIVGLYGVWRQQHQGFEYISFRSETLQRYPYKSRNLVLLADDRHFDSETIDDILTILDHAYLYYLRITGEVPLPSPDNDDRGLLPIAVVQDTCGAGCGRLGAHGIEIQPQYLDELYLAYQQSGTLHHLIFYELGRNFWSQTLQKKLDYHDEGEDYKVVAEGFALFMQFQAMQATGVTPAPFRGLPFQQYRDEIRRYLDIYRADPSLTWENTLQVYEFPEIPDCDARQLCLSPANLLAAFWLDLRDRYGGDFTQRFFGKFSACPTHARLKMPSIILSWPHLPEPIATSVICLPKPGAGRCQRRLVNSSSGNTAIRFVSRGHESRYRRGSS
;
A
#
# COMPACT_ATOMS: atom_id res chain seq x y z
N MET A 1 67.95 -26.10 -57.21
CA MET A 1 69.24 -25.87 -56.54
C MET A 1 69.00 -25.66 -55.05
N ARG A 2 69.65 -26.49 -54.22
CA ARG A 2 69.93 -26.37 -52.77
C ARG A 2 68.73 -26.26 -51.80
N HIS A 3 68.28 -27.32 -51.11
CA HIS A 3 68.84 -28.06 -49.95
C HIS A 3 69.09 -27.24 -48.66
N ARG A 4 68.58 -27.81 -47.55
CA ARG A 4 68.92 -27.64 -46.10
C ARG A 4 68.30 -26.43 -45.40
N ARG A 5 67.69 -26.52 -44.21
CA ARG A 5 67.91 -27.41 -43.05
C ARG A 5 66.63 -27.49 -42.18
N LEU A 6 66.30 -28.72 -41.75
CA LEU A 6 65.63 -29.01 -40.48
C LEU A 6 66.65 -28.77 -39.35
N HIS A 7 66.23 -28.16 -38.23
CA HIS A 7 66.41 -28.65 -36.86
C HIS A 7 65.97 -27.60 -35.82
N GLU A 8 65.37 -28.10 -34.74
CA GLU A 8 65.38 -27.54 -33.38
C GLU A 8 64.45 -26.36 -33.06
N LEU A 9 63.30 -26.66 -32.47
CA LEU A 9 63.11 -26.52 -31.02
C LEU A 9 61.75 -27.12 -30.60
N GLU A 10 61.80 -28.41 -30.24
CA GLU A 10 60.87 -29.01 -29.31
C GLU A 10 61.14 -28.43 -27.92
N GLU A 11 60.44 -27.36 -27.55
CA GLU A 11 60.38 -26.92 -26.15
C GLU A 11 59.08 -27.41 -25.51
N ARG A 12 59.26 -28.51 -24.79
CA ARG A 12 58.42 -29.14 -23.77
C ARG A 12 57.43 -28.20 -23.07
N LEU A 13 56.17 -28.21 -23.50
CA LEU A 13 55.05 -27.88 -22.62
C LEU A 13 54.62 -29.14 -21.85
N HIS A 14 55.22 -29.34 -20.67
CA HIS A 14 54.59 -30.12 -19.63
C HIS A 14 53.35 -29.37 -19.15
N ILE A 15 52.18 -29.78 -19.63
CA ILE A 15 50.90 -29.38 -19.06
C ILE A 15 50.75 -30.16 -17.75
N PRO A 16 50.77 -29.51 -16.58
CA PRO A 16 50.51 -30.20 -15.32
C PRO A 16 49.08 -30.71 -15.31
N ILE A 17 48.91 -31.96 -14.87
CA ILE A 17 47.63 -32.61 -14.60
C ILE A 17 46.96 -31.90 -13.42
N THR A 18 46.38 -30.73 -13.68
CA THR A 18 45.45 -30.01 -12.79
C THR A 18 44.21 -29.51 -13.55
N THR A 19 44.14 -29.78 -14.86
CA THR A 19 43.05 -29.35 -15.76
C THR A 19 41.93 -30.39 -15.91
N ALA A 20 41.73 -31.28 -14.93
CA ALA A 20 40.63 -32.24 -14.94
C ALA A 20 39.54 -31.94 -13.89
N ILE A 21 39.77 -31.00 -12.96
CA ILE A 21 38.81 -30.63 -11.91
C ILE A 21 37.98 -29.39 -12.31
N ALA A 22 38.44 -28.58 -13.26
CA ALA A 22 37.73 -27.38 -13.71
C ALA A 22 36.50 -27.65 -14.62
N ILE A 23 36.40 -28.83 -15.23
CA ILE A 23 35.27 -29.17 -16.13
C ILE A 23 34.08 -29.75 -15.35
N GLY A 24 34.31 -30.34 -14.16
CA GLY A 24 33.26 -30.91 -13.32
C GLY A 24 32.45 -29.87 -12.51
N VAL A 25 33.07 -28.75 -12.13
CA VAL A 25 32.39 -27.69 -11.36
C VAL A 25 31.51 -26.80 -12.25
N THR A 26 31.86 -26.67 -13.53
CA THR A 26 31.10 -25.84 -14.49
C THR A 26 29.76 -26.50 -14.87
N SER A 27 29.68 -27.83 -14.91
CA SER A 27 28.44 -28.56 -15.26
C SER A 27 27.38 -28.58 -14.15
N CYS A 28 27.76 -28.48 -12.87
CA CYS A 28 26.80 -28.40 -11.76
C CYS A 28 26.14 -27.01 -11.65
N LEU A 29 26.85 -25.94 -11.99
CA LEU A 29 26.29 -24.58 -11.98
C LEU A 29 25.26 -24.36 -13.10
N ILE A 30 25.47 -24.98 -14.27
CA ILE A 30 24.54 -24.84 -15.41
C ILE A 30 23.23 -25.57 -15.12
N VAL A 31 23.24 -26.79 -14.57
CA VAL A 31 22.00 -27.51 -14.23
C VAL A 31 21.23 -26.85 -13.09
N GLY A 32 21.93 -26.22 -12.12
CA GLY A 32 21.31 -25.44 -11.05
C GLY A 32 20.59 -24.19 -11.56
N LEU A 33 21.19 -23.45 -12.50
CA LEU A 33 20.56 -22.26 -13.08
C LEU A 33 19.35 -22.64 -13.95
N TYR A 34 19.42 -23.67 -14.79
CA TYR A 34 18.26 -24.12 -15.58
C TYR A 34 17.11 -24.68 -14.72
N GLY A 35 17.42 -25.30 -13.57
CA GLY A 35 16.41 -25.84 -12.65
C GLY A 35 15.62 -24.76 -11.90
N VAL A 36 16.29 -23.66 -11.50
CA VAL A 36 15.65 -22.54 -10.80
C VAL A 36 14.74 -21.74 -11.72
N TRP A 37 15.13 -21.55 -12.99
CA TRP A 37 14.29 -20.85 -13.99
C TRP A 37 13.01 -21.63 -14.37
N ARG A 38 13.04 -22.96 -14.36
CA ARG A 38 11.89 -23.78 -14.78
C ARG A 38 10.78 -23.88 -13.73
N GLN A 39 11.06 -23.57 -12.47
CA GLN A 39 10.06 -23.65 -11.39
C GLN A 39 9.11 -22.45 -11.34
N GLN A 40 9.46 -21.30 -11.93
CA GLN A 40 8.62 -20.10 -11.90
C GLN A 40 7.38 -20.15 -12.83
N HIS A 41 7.27 -21.17 -13.68
CA HIS A 41 6.28 -21.16 -14.76
C HIS A 41 5.21 -22.25 -14.65
N GLN A 42 5.11 -22.98 -13.53
CA GLN A 42 3.96 -23.88 -13.37
C GLN A 42 2.69 -23.06 -13.11
N GLY A 43 1.63 -23.37 -13.86
CA GLY A 43 0.33 -22.77 -13.64
C GLY A 43 -0.17 -23.03 -12.22
N PHE A 44 -0.80 -22.03 -11.64
CA PHE A 44 -1.39 -22.03 -10.31
C PHE A 44 -2.90 -21.85 -10.45
N GLU A 45 -3.66 -22.64 -9.72
CA GLU A 45 -5.11 -22.51 -9.64
C GLU A 45 -5.49 -21.38 -8.68
N TYR A 46 -6.06 -20.31 -9.22
CA TYR A 46 -6.53 -19.12 -8.49
C TYR A 46 -8.06 -19.10 -8.45
N ILE A 47 -8.64 -18.76 -7.30
CA ILE A 47 -10.09 -18.52 -7.17
C ILE A 47 -10.34 -17.02 -7.18
N SER A 48 -11.07 -16.54 -8.19
CA SER A 48 -11.42 -15.14 -8.34
C SER A 48 -12.41 -14.67 -7.27
N PHE A 49 -12.58 -13.36 -7.12
CA PHE A 49 -13.55 -12.76 -6.20
C PHE A 49 -14.99 -13.09 -6.59
N ARG A 50 -15.21 -13.53 -7.83
CA ARG A 50 -16.49 -14.05 -8.35
C ARG A 50 -16.58 -15.58 -8.29
N SER A 51 -15.66 -16.23 -7.57
CA SER A 51 -15.60 -17.67 -7.38
C SER A 51 -15.29 -18.48 -8.64
N GLU A 52 -14.62 -17.87 -9.62
CA GLU A 52 -14.16 -18.57 -10.82
C GLU A 52 -12.81 -19.23 -10.54
N THR A 53 -12.66 -20.48 -10.96
CA THR A 53 -11.38 -21.19 -10.89
C THR A 53 -10.57 -20.93 -12.16
N LEU A 54 -9.40 -20.33 -12.02
CA LEU A 54 -8.59 -19.81 -13.10
C LEU A 54 -7.16 -20.36 -13.02
N GLN A 55 -6.57 -20.73 -14.16
CA GLN A 55 -5.15 -21.07 -14.23
C GLN A 55 -4.32 -19.81 -14.45
N ARG A 56 -3.33 -19.55 -13.59
CA ARG A 56 -2.52 -18.32 -13.58
C ARG A 56 -1.03 -18.59 -13.44
N TYR A 57 -0.22 -17.64 -13.86
CA TYR A 57 1.24 -17.76 -13.85
C TYR A 57 1.84 -16.80 -12.82
N PRO A 58 2.46 -17.33 -11.75
CA PRO A 58 2.90 -16.51 -10.63
C PRO A 58 4.26 -15.87 -10.86
N TYR A 59 4.31 -14.54 -10.85
CA TYR A 59 5.53 -13.74 -10.69
C TYR A 59 5.57 -13.19 -9.27
N LYS A 60 6.64 -13.46 -8.52
CA LYS A 60 6.67 -13.23 -7.07
C LYS A 60 7.70 -12.17 -6.71
N SER A 61 7.33 -11.29 -5.79
CA SER A 61 8.24 -10.45 -5.02
C SER A 61 8.23 -10.87 -3.55
N ARG A 62 8.73 -10.01 -2.66
CA ARG A 62 8.80 -10.27 -1.23
C ARG A 62 7.43 -10.27 -0.55
N ASN A 63 6.54 -9.35 -0.93
CA ASN A 63 5.22 -9.17 -0.30
C ASN A 63 4.05 -9.37 -1.28
N LEU A 64 4.32 -9.42 -2.59
CA LEU A 64 3.30 -9.50 -3.63
C LEU A 64 3.50 -10.71 -4.55
N VAL A 65 2.41 -11.17 -5.16
CA VAL A 65 2.43 -12.11 -6.29
C VAL A 65 1.52 -11.61 -7.40
N LEU A 66 2.07 -11.36 -8.58
CA LEU A 66 1.30 -11.14 -9.80
C LEU A 66 0.92 -12.50 -10.39
N LEU A 67 -0.38 -12.74 -10.54
CA LEU A 67 -0.97 -13.94 -11.12
C LEU A 67 -1.45 -13.59 -12.54
N ALA A 68 -0.53 -13.68 -13.51
CA ALA A 68 -0.80 -13.35 -14.90
C ALA A 68 -1.65 -14.44 -15.59
N ASP A 69 -2.39 -14.06 -16.63
CA ASP A 69 -3.12 -14.98 -17.49
C ASP A 69 -2.25 -15.63 -18.58
N ASP A 70 -1.06 -15.09 -18.83
CA ASP A 70 -0.08 -15.62 -19.78
C ASP A 70 1.37 -15.64 -19.21
N ARG A 71 2.25 -16.43 -19.82
CA ARG A 71 3.68 -16.63 -19.47
C ARG A 71 4.65 -15.81 -20.30
N HIS A 72 4.17 -15.03 -21.28
CA HIS A 72 5.03 -14.39 -22.28
C HIS A 72 5.68 -13.08 -21.82
N PHE A 73 5.41 -12.62 -20.59
CA PHE A 73 6.04 -11.42 -20.07
C PHE A 73 7.54 -11.64 -19.83
N ASP A 74 8.35 -10.66 -20.22
CA ASP A 74 9.77 -10.65 -19.91
C ASP A 74 9.98 -10.61 -18.39
N SER A 75 10.77 -11.56 -17.88
CA SER A 75 10.92 -11.75 -16.44
C SER A 75 11.65 -10.60 -15.77
N GLU A 76 12.62 -9.97 -16.45
CA GLU A 76 13.36 -8.83 -15.90
C GLU A 76 12.43 -7.62 -15.76
N THR A 77 11.67 -7.33 -16.82
CA THR A 77 10.65 -6.26 -16.81
C THR A 77 9.60 -6.46 -15.70
N ILE A 78 9.08 -7.68 -15.52
CA ILE A 78 8.10 -7.97 -14.45
C ILE A 78 8.74 -7.89 -13.05
N ASP A 79 9.99 -8.34 -12.88
CA ASP A 79 10.68 -8.27 -11.59
C ASP A 79 10.91 -6.82 -11.15
N ASP A 80 11.27 -5.94 -12.10
CA ASP A 80 11.40 -4.50 -11.85
C ASP A 80 10.06 -3.86 -11.44
N ILE A 81 8.99 -4.16 -12.19
CA ILE A 81 7.62 -3.71 -11.86
C ILE A 81 7.24 -4.16 -10.45
N LEU A 82 7.42 -5.45 -10.15
CA LEU A 82 7.07 -6.02 -8.86
C LEU A 82 7.91 -5.45 -7.72
N THR A 83 9.18 -5.14 -7.96
CA THR A 83 10.05 -4.46 -7.00
C THR A 83 9.51 -3.07 -6.65
N ILE A 84 9.06 -2.30 -7.64
CA ILE A 84 8.45 -0.99 -7.41
C ILE A 84 7.15 -1.13 -6.61
N LEU A 85 6.29 -2.09 -6.95
CA LEU A 85 5.04 -2.34 -6.24
C LEU A 85 5.29 -2.86 -4.81
N ASP A 86 6.35 -3.65 -4.58
CA ASP A 86 6.75 -4.10 -3.25
C ASP A 86 7.19 -2.91 -2.38
N HIS A 87 7.93 -1.95 -2.94
CA HIS A 87 8.23 -0.69 -2.25
C HIS A 87 6.98 0.14 -1.96
N ALA A 88 5.98 0.13 -2.84
CA ALA A 88 4.69 0.76 -2.57
C ALA A 88 3.96 0.05 -1.42
N TYR A 89 3.92 -1.28 -1.40
CA TYR A 89 3.37 -2.08 -0.30
C TYR A 89 4.04 -1.71 1.04
N LEU A 90 5.38 -1.65 1.07
CA LEU A 90 6.14 -1.25 2.25
C LEU A 90 5.88 0.21 2.66
N TYR A 91 5.65 1.10 1.69
CA TYR A 91 5.21 2.46 1.96
C TYR A 91 3.87 2.44 2.71
N TYR A 92 2.87 1.74 2.20
CA TYR A 92 1.57 1.61 2.85
C TYR A 92 1.69 1.05 4.26
N LEU A 93 2.41 -0.07 4.44
CA LEU A 93 2.66 -0.69 5.74
C LEU A 93 3.30 0.29 6.73
N ARG A 94 4.26 1.10 6.29
CA ARG A 94 4.90 2.12 7.14
C ARG A 94 3.92 3.21 7.56
N ILE A 95 3.01 3.62 6.68
CA ILE A 95 2.04 4.70 6.96
C ILE A 95 0.91 4.21 7.86
N THR A 96 0.36 3.03 7.59
CA THR A 96 -0.79 2.48 8.32
C THR A 96 -0.39 1.67 9.54
N GLY A 97 0.84 1.15 9.60
CA GLY A 97 1.32 0.29 10.69
C GLY A 97 0.63 -1.07 10.77
N GLU A 98 -0.20 -1.43 9.80
CA GLU A 98 -0.98 -2.66 9.77
C GLU A 98 -0.87 -3.30 8.39
N VAL A 99 -0.67 -4.62 8.36
CA VAL A 99 -0.80 -5.42 7.13
C VAL A 99 -2.29 -5.68 6.86
N PRO A 100 -2.72 -5.76 5.59
CA PRO A 100 -4.09 -6.17 5.29
C PRO A 100 -4.36 -7.58 5.81
N LEU A 101 -5.61 -7.87 6.16
CA LEU A 101 -6.00 -9.21 6.58
C LEU A 101 -5.79 -10.21 5.45
N PRO A 102 -5.39 -11.44 5.76
CA PRO A 102 -5.32 -12.45 4.72
C PRO A 102 -6.70 -12.75 4.10
N SER A 103 -6.72 -13.09 2.81
CA SER A 103 -7.95 -13.44 2.10
C SER A 103 -8.20 -14.95 2.17
N PRO A 104 -9.40 -15.40 2.53
CA PRO A 104 -9.69 -16.84 2.69
C PRO A 104 -9.44 -17.66 1.42
N ASP A 105 -9.52 -17.02 0.25
CA ASP A 105 -9.51 -17.71 -1.04
C ASP A 105 -8.09 -17.93 -1.59
N ASN A 106 -7.06 -17.27 -1.02
CA ASN A 106 -5.72 -17.20 -1.64
C ASN A 106 -4.55 -17.04 -0.64
N ASP A 107 -4.75 -17.33 0.65
CA ASP A 107 -3.76 -17.11 1.74
C ASP A 107 -2.81 -18.29 2.02
N ASP A 108 -2.65 -19.24 1.12
CA ASP A 108 -1.74 -20.37 1.38
C ASP A 108 -0.26 -19.95 1.51
N ARG A 109 0.07 -18.69 1.20
CA ARG A 109 1.46 -18.21 1.02
C ARG A 109 1.78 -16.86 1.64
N GLY A 110 0.83 -16.18 2.29
CA GLY A 110 1.07 -14.89 2.97
C GLY A 110 1.47 -13.70 2.08
N LEU A 111 1.46 -13.85 0.75
CA LEU A 111 1.68 -12.78 -0.23
C LEU A 111 0.34 -12.16 -0.62
N LEU A 112 0.33 -10.87 -0.94
CA LEU A 112 -0.84 -10.19 -1.50
C LEU A 112 -0.94 -10.50 -3.00
N PRO A 113 -2.01 -11.18 -3.47
CA PRO A 113 -2.14 -11.52 -4.88
C PRO A 113 -2.69 -10.34 -5.68
N ILE A 114 -2.10 -10.11 -6.85
CA ILE A 114 -2.60 -9.24 -7.92
C ILE A 114 -2.95 -10.17 -9.09
N ALA A 115 -4.23 -10.45 -9.29
CA ALA A 115 -4.67 -11.43 -10.28
C ALA A 115 -5.28 -10.77 -11.52
N VAL A 116 -4.92 -11.30 -12.69
CA VAL A 116 -5.57 -10.93 -13.94
C VAL A 116 -6.85 -11.75 -14.10
N VAL A 117 -7.99 -11.10 -14.27
CA VAL A 117 -9.30 -11.76 -14.43
C VAL A 117 -10.10 -11.08 -15.53
N GLN A 118 -11.01 -11.80 -16.20
CA GLN A 118 -11.80 -11.21 -17.30
C GLN A 118 -12.79 -10.16 -16.76
N ASP A 119 -13.48 -10.48 -15.66
CA ASP A 119 -14.47 -9.61 -15.04
C ASP A 119 -14.11 -9.28 -13.59
N THR A 120 -14.09 -7.99 -13.26
CA THR A 120 -13.87 -7.51 -11.88
C THR A 120 -14.88 -6.42 -11.50
N CYS A 121 -14.70 -5.69 -10.41
CA CYS A 121 -15.62 -4.63 -9.97
C CYS A 121 -15.39 -3.26 -10.65
N GLY A 122 -14.71 -3.24 -11.80
CA GLY A 122 -14.33 -2.03 -12.55
C GLY A 122 -13.05 -2.26 -13.33
N ALA A 123 -12.17 -1.25 -13.38
CA ALA A 123 -10.82 -1.39 -13.93
C ALA A 123 -9.95 -2.34 -13.11
N GLY A 124 -10.08 -2.22 -11.78
CA GLY A 124 -9.49 -3.09 -10.80
C GLY A 124 -10.40 -3.21 -9.59
N CYS A 125 -10.08 -4.15 -8.71
CA CYS A 125 -10.81 -4.39 -7.48
C CYS A 125 -9.87 -4.87 -6.38
N GLY A 126 -9.57 -4.02 -5.40
CA GLY A 126 -8.90 -4.37 -4.17
C GLY A 126 -9.91 -4.70 -3.07
N ARG A 127 -9.71 -5.80 -2.35
CA ARG A 127 -10.49 -6.10 -1.13
C ARG A 127 -10.17 -5.07 -0.05
N LEU A 128 -11.20 -4.41 0.50
CA LEU A 128 -11.00 -3.43 1.56
C LEU A 128 -10.41 -4.08 2.83
N GLY A 129 -9.27 -3.58 3.30
CA GLY A 129 -8.64 -4.05 4.52
C GLY A 129 -8.10 -5.48 4.48
N ALA A 130 -8.05 -6.11 3.31
CA ALA A 130 -7.63 -7.50 3.12
C ALA A 130 -6.75 -7.66 1.88
N HIS A 131 -6.01 -8.76 1.80
CA HIS A 131 -5.22 -9.14 0.64
C HIS A 131 -6.11 -9.38 -0.58
N GLY A 132 -5.57 -9.05 -1.75
CA GLY A 132 -6.17 -9.38 -3.03
C GLY A 132 -6.52 -8.15 -3.84
N ILE A 133 -6.00 -8.14 -5.06
CA ILE A 133 -6.33 -7.22 -6.13
C ILE A 133 -6.67 -8.05 -7.35
N GLU A 134 -7.73 -7.69 -8.05
CA GLU A 134 -8.04 -8.18 -9.38
C GLU A 134 -7.98 -7.04 -10.38
N ILE A 135 -7.39 -7.28 -11.55
CA ILE A 135 -7.35 -6.34 -12.67
C ILE A 135 -7.73 -7.05 -13.96
N GLN A 136 -8.24 -6.30 -14.94
CA GLN A 136 -8.49 -6.86 -16.28
C GLN A 136 -7.22 -6.94 -17.11
N PRO A 137 -7.13 -7.86 -18.10
CA PRO A 137 -5.92 -8.07 -18.91
C PRO A 137 -5.37 -6.78 -19.52
N GLN A 138 -6.25 -5.90 -20.04
CA GLN A 138 -5.80 -4.66 -20.67
C GLN A 138 -5.02 -3.74 -19.73
N TYR A 139 -5.30 -3.77 -18.42
CA TYR A 139 -4.57 -2.94 -17.46
C TYR A 139 -3.21 -3.54 -17.08
N LEU A 140 -3.05 -4.87 -17.16
CA LEU A 140 -1.73 -5.48 -17.05
C LEU A 140 -0.90 -5.14 -18.30
N ASP A 141 -1.49 -5.25 -19.48
CA ASP A 141 -0.83 -4.91 -20.74
C ASP A 141 -0.40 -3.45 -20.78
N GLU A 142 -1.29 -2.52 -20.42
CA GLU A 142 -0.98 -1.09 -20.32
C GLU A 142 0.15 -0.82 -19.34
N LEU A 143 0.13 -1.46 -18.16
CA LEU A 143 1.16 -1.29 -17.15
C LEU A 143 2.52 -1.83 -17.63
N TYR A 144 2.54 -3.03 -18.20
CA TYR A 144 3.74 -3.68 -18.71
C TYR A 144 4.34 -2.90 -19.89
N LEU A 145 3.52 -2.53 -20.88
CA LEU A 145 3.97 -1.79 -22.06
C LEU A 145 4.44 -0.37 -21.70
N ALA A 146 3.74 0.34 -20.80
CA ALA A 146 4.17 1.66 -20.36
C ALA A 146 5.54 1.61 -19.67
N TYR A 147 5.77 0.59 -18.84
CA TYR A 147 7.05 0.39 -18.18
C TYR A 147 8.15 0.07 -19.17
N GLN A 148 7.92 -0.91 -20.05
CA GLN A 148 8.89 -1.34 -21.05
C GLN A 148 9.29 -0.20 -22.01
N GLN A 149 8.34 0.66 -22.41
CA GLN A 149 8.60 1.71 -23.40
C GLN A 149 9.17 3.00 -22.81
N SER A 150 8.79 3.33 -21.57
CA SER A 150 9.03 4.67 -21.00
C SER A 150 9.46 4.68 -19.54
N GLY A 151 9.55 3.52 -18.88
CA GLY A 151 9.79 3.41 -17.45
C GLY A 151 8.69 4.00 -16.59
N THR A 152 7.49 4.20 -17.15
CA THR A 152 6.34 4.74 -16.41
C THR A 152 5.41 3.62 -15.93
N LEU A 153 4.69 3.84 -14.82
CA LEU A 153 3.71 2.87 -14.32
C LEU A 153 2.30 3.42 -14.24
N HIS A 154 1.34 2.58 -14.61
CA HIS A 154 -0.07 2.85 -14.42
C HIS A 154 -0.43 2.86 -12.92
N HIS A 155 -1.19 3.87 -12.50
CA HIS A 155 -1.53 4.15 -11.10
C HIS A 155 -2.51 3.14 -10.47
N LEU A 156 -3.25 2.37 -11.27
CA LEU A 156 -4.35 1.49 -10.81
C LEU A 156 -3.94 0.60 -9.63
N ILE A 157 -2.81 -0.12 -9.73
CA ILE A 157 -2.40 -1.02 -8.64
C ILE A 157 -2.05 -0.23 -7.37
N PHE A 158 -1.50 0.98 -7.48
CA PHE A 158 -1.23 1.84 -6.33
C PHE A 158 -2.52 2.26 -5.64
N TYR A 159 -3.58 2.52 -6.41
CA TYR A 159 -4.92 2.78 -5.89
C TYR A 159 -5.51 1.56 -5.19
N GLU A 160 -5.48 0.38 -5.82
CA GLU A 160 -6.03 -0.84 -5.23
C GLU A 160 -5.25 -1.31 -3.99
N LEU A 161 -3.93 -1.08 -3.92
CA LEU A 161 -3.16 -1.24 -2.68
C LEU A 161 -3.69 -0.35 -1.57
N GLY A 162 -4.07 0.90 -1.88
CA GLY A 162 -4.73 1.79 -0.92
C GLY A 162 -6.02 1.19 -0.36
N ARG A 163 -6.79 0.50 -1.19
CA ARG A 163 -8.00 -0.22 -0.74
C ARG A 163 -7.66 -1.38 0.19
N ASN A 164 -6.64 -2.19 -0.14
CA ASN A 164 -6.20 -3.28 0.74
C ASN A 164 -5.70 -2.77 2.10
N PHE A 165 -5.01 -1.63 2.13
CA PHE A 165 -4.48 -1.04 3.36
C PHE A 165 -5.49 -0.19 4.14
N TRP A 166 -6.73 -0.05 3.66
CA TRP A 166 -7.84 0.49 4.44
C TRP A 166 -8.30 -0.51 5.51
N SER A 167 -7.51 -0.66 6.56
CA SER A 167 -7.71 -1.69 7.58
C SER A 167 -8.99 -1.48 8.38
N GLN A 168 -9.46 -2.56 9.05
CA GLN A 168 -10.60 -2.46 9.97
C GLN A 168 -10.37 -1.42 11.09
N THR A 169 -9.11 -1.21 11.50
CA THR A 169 -8.77 -0.20 12.50
C THR A 169 -9.00 1.21 11.97
N LEU A 170 -8.52 1.50 10.75
CA LEU A 170 -8.74 2.79 10.10
C LEU A 170 -10.23 3.01 9.84
N GLN A 171 -10.89 2.00 9.28
CA GLN A 171 -12.33 1.99 9.02
C GLN A 171 -13.14 2.40 10.26
N LYS A 172 -12.97 1.69 11.39
CA LYS A 172 -13.70 1.96 12.64
C LYS A 172 -13.44 3.35 13.23
N LYS A 173 -12.32 3.97 12.88
CA LYS A 173 -11.88 5.26 13.45
C LYS A 173 -12.23 6.45 12.56
N LEU A 174 -12.24 6.25 11.24
CA LEU A 174 -12.30 7.32 10.24
C LEU A 174 -13.59 7.33 9.42
N ASP A 175 -14.27 6.19 9.27
CA ASP A 175 -15.55 6.15 8.55
C ASP A 175 -16.65 6.87 9.35
N TYR A 176 -17.58 7.49 8.62
CA TYR A 176 -18.69 8.23 9.22
C TYR A 176 -19.85 7.32 9.63
N HIS A 177 -19.99 6.17 8.95
CA HIS A 177 -21.09 5.25 9.12
C HIS A 177 -20.56 3.85 9.35
N ASP A 178 -21.22 3.10 10.23
CA ASP A 178 -20.75 1.79 10.63
C ASP A 178 -20.96 0.74 9.52
N GLU A 179 -21.96 0.90 8.63
CA GLU A 179 -22.38 -0.05 7.57
C GLU A 179 -23.13 0.66 6.39
N GLY A 180 -23.18 0.05 5.18
CA GLY A 180 -23.97 0.50 3.98
C GLY A 180 -23.14 1.02 2.78
N GLU A 181 -23.63 1.00 1.52
CA GLU A 181 -22.83 1.31 0.29
C GLU A 181 -21.98 2.59 0.34
N ASP A 182 -22.47 3.55 1.10
CA ASP A 182 -21.86 4.77 1.61
C ASP A 182 -20.47 4.60 2.29
N TYR A 183 -20.13 3.42 2.83
CA TYR A 183 -18.86 3.12 3.51
C TYR A 183 -17.60 3.32 2.64
N LYS A 184 -17.77 3.53 1.33
CA LYS A 184 -16.66 3.52 0.37
C LYS A 184 -15.98 4.87 0.21
N VAL A 185 -16.66 6.00 0.42
CA VAL A 185 -16.09 7.32 0.07
C VAL A 185 -14.80 7.63 0.83
N VAL A 186 -14.74 7.27 2.12
CA VAL A 186 -13.52 7.48 2.92
C VAL A 186 -12.39 6.57 2.46
N ALA A 187 -12.69 5.29 2.25
CA ALA A 187 -11.72 4.30 1.76
C ALA A 187 -11.20 4.63 0.35
N GLU A 188 -12.07 5.06 -0.56
CA GLU A 188 -11.74 5.48 -1.91
C GLU A 188 -10.93 6.77 -1.90
N GLY A 189 -11.31 7.74 -1.06
CA GLY A 189 -10.53 8.97 -0.89
C GLY A 189 -9.13 8.66 -0.36
N PHE A 190 -9.02 7.68 0.54
CA PHE A 190 -7.75 7.25 1.11
C PHE A 190 -6.89 6.62 0.02
N ALA A 191 -7.47 5.72 -0.77
CA ALA A 191 -6.80 5.09 -1.90
C ALA A 191 -6.34 6.12 -2.94
N LEU A 192 -7.19 7.09 -3.30
CA LEU A 192 -6.87 8.20 -4.20
C LEU A 192 -5.74 9.09 -3.68
N PHE A 193 -5.77 9.45 -2.39
CA PHE A 193 -4.69 10.23 -1.80
C PHE A 193 -3.38 9.44 -1.77
N MET A 194 -3.44 8.20 -1.30
CA MET A 194 -2.27 7.37 -1.05
C MET A 194 -1.57 6.90 -2.32
N GLN A 195 -2.27 6.68 -3.43
CA GLN A 195 -1.60 6.36 -4.70
C GLN A 195 -0.57 7.43 -5.10
N PHE A 196 -0.90 8.72 -4.92
CA PHE A 196 0.03 9.82 -5.22
C PHE A 196 1.24 9.77 -4.30
N GLN A 197 1.01 9.44 -3.02
CA GLN A 197 2.08 9.35 -2.03
C GLN A 197 3.00 8.15 -2.28
N ALA A 198 2.40 6.99 -2.58
CA ALA A 198 3.11 5.75 -2.81
C ALA A 198 3.96 5.84 -4.08
N MET A 199 3.40 6.31 -5.20
CA MET A 199 4.17 6.51 -6.44
C MET A 199 5.32 7.51 -6.25
N GLN A 200 5.09 8.60 -5.52
CA GLN A 200 6.17 9.54 -5.19
C GLN A 200 7.25 8.88 -4.31
N ALA A 201 6.85 8.06 -3.35
CA ALA A 201 7.78 7.42 -2.42
C ALA A 201 8.62 6.30 -3.06
N THR A 202 8.10 5.63 -4.09
CA THR A 202 8.87 4.68 -4.89
C THR A 202 9.77 5.36 -5.91
N GLY A 203 9.55 6.64 -6.20
CA GLY A 203 10.28 7.40 -7.21
C GLY A 203 9.90 7.02 -8.65
N VAL A 204 8.84 6.22 -8.83
CA VAL A 204 8.39 5.83 -10.16
C VAL A 204 7.76 7.02 -10.89
N THR A 205 8.03 7.12 -12.19
CA THR A 205 7.33 8.10 -13.01
C THR A 205 5.92 7.57 -13.31
N PRO A 206 4.86 8.30 -12.96
CA PRO A 206 3.50 7.86 -13.23
C PRO A 206 3.16 8.00 -14.71
N ALA A 207 2.47 7.00 -15.27
CA ALA A 207 1.87 7.09 -16.60
C ALA A 207 0.70 8.11 -16.62
N PRO A 208 0.37 8.71 -17.78
CA PRO A 208 -0.79 9.59 -17.91
C PRO A 208 -2.11 8.93 -17.48
N PHE A 209 -2.99 9.70 -16.86
CA PHE A 209 -4.36 9.28 -16.51
C PHE A 209 -5.31 9.66 -17.64
N ARG A 210 -5.83 8.69 -18.41
CA ARG A 210 -6.75 8.95 -19.53
C ARG A 210 -6.20 10.01 -20.51
N GLY A 211 -4.90 9.94 -20.80
CA GLY A 211 -4.20 10.90 -21.66
C GLY A 211 -3.76 12.20 -20.98
N LEU A 212 -4.22 12.47 -19.75
CA LEU A 212 -3.81 13.63 -18.97
C LEU A 212 -2.47 13.36 -18.26
N PRO A 213 -1.47 14.25 -18.33
CA PRO A 213 -0.27 14.12 -17.51
C PRO A 213 -0.63 13.94 -16.03
N PHE A 214 -0.01 12.98 -15.34
CA PHE A 214 -0.44 12.60 -14.00
C PHE A 214 -0.38 13.73 -12.97
N GLN A 215 0.55 14.68 -13.15
CA GLN A 215 0.59 15.88 -12.32
C GLN A 215 -0.64 16.77 -12.52
N GLN A 216 -1.12 16.94 -13.76
CA GLN A 216 -2.36 17.66 -14.03
C GLN A 216 -3.57 16.91 -13.45
N TYR A 217 -3.59 15.56 -13.48
CA TYR A 217 -4.62 14.79 -12.79
C TYR A 217 -4.64 15.09 -11.28
N ARG A 218 -3.48 15.10 -10.62
CA ARG A 218 -3.35 15.47 -9.20
C ARG A 218 -3.84 16.90 -8.93
N ASP A 219 -3.56 17.83 -9.83
CA ASP A 219 -3.99 19.23 -9.69
C ASP A 219 -5.50 19.38 -9.90
N GLU A 220 -6.10 18.59 -10.79
CA GLU A 220 -7.57 18.49 -10.91
C GLU A 220 -8.21 17.92 -9.64
N ILE A 221 -7.59 16.95 -8.95
CA ILE A 221 -8.06 16.53 -7.62
C ILE A 221 -8.06 17.72 -6.66
N ARG A 222 -6.96 18.50 -6.60
CA ARG A 222 -6.86 19.66 -5.70
C ARG A 222 -7.94 20.70 -5.95
N ARG A 223 -8.30 20.93 -7.22
CA ARG A 223 -9.34 21.89 -7.63
C ARG A 223 -10.68 21.67 -6.94
N TYR A 224 -11.00 20.43 -6.54
CA TYR A 224 -12.26 20.12 -5.83
C TYR A 224 -12.36 20.85 -4.50
N LEU A 225 -11.24 21.02 -3.80
CA LEU A 225 -11.21 21.77 -2.56
C LEU A 225 -11.41 23.26 -2.78
N ASP A 226 -10.93 23.81 -3.89
CA ASP A 226 -11.15 25.21 -4.26
C ASP A 226 -12.63 25.47 -4.56
N ILE A 227 -13.28 24.57 -5.30
CA ILE A 227 -14.73 24.63 -5.57
C ILE A 227 -15.51 24.58 -4.25
N TYR A 228 -15.17 23.61 -3.39
CA TYR A 228 -15.79 23.48 -2.07
C TYR A 228 -15.64 24.75 -1.22
N ARG A 229 -14.45 25.38 -1.23
CA ARG A 229 -14.17 26.62 -0.46
C ARG A 229 -14.82 27.86 -1.06
N ALA A 230 -15.08 27.87 -2.36
CA ALA A 230 -15.66 29.01 -3.07
C ALA A 230 -17.16 29.18 -2.78
N ASP A 231 -17.85 28.11 -2.42
CA ASP A 231 -19.28 28.14 -2.08
C ASP A 231 -19.49 28.05 -0.56
N PRO A 232 -19.86 29.15 0.13
CA PRO A 232 -20.05 29.17 1.57
C PRO A 232 -21.28 28.37 2.04
N SER A 233 -22.15 27.90 1.13
CA SER A 233 -23.26 27.01 1.46
C SER A 233 -22.81 25.57 1.66
N LEU A 234 -21.62 25.22 1.16
CA LEU A 234 -21.04 23.89 1.34
C LEU A 234 -20.34 23.80 2.70
N THR A 235 -20.72 22.81 3.46
CA THR A 235 -20.12 22.44 4.73
C THR A 235 -19.76 20.98 4.71
N TRP A 236 -19.04 20.53 5.73
CA TRP A 236 -18.70 19.12 5.85
C TRP A 236 -19.97 18.27 6.02
N GLU A 237 -20.91 18.78 6.80
CA GLU A 237 -22.16 18.13 7.20
C GLU A 237 -23.10 17.90 6.02
N ASN A 238 -23.10 18.79 5.01
CA ASN A 238 -23.94 18.66 3.82
C ASN A 238 -23.17 18.20 2.56
N THR A 239 -21.90 17.81 2.70
CA THR A 239 -21.12 17.21 1.61
C THR A 239 -20.59 15.83 2.04
N LEU A 240 -19.33 15.75 2.47
CA LEU A 240 -18.63 14.50 2.77
C LEU A 240 -19.33 13.63 3.82
N GLN A 241 -20.01 14.22 4.80
CA GLN A 241 -20.73 13.45 5.82
C GLN A 241 -21.98 12.73 5.28
N VAL A 242 -22.60 13.29 4.24
CA VAL A 242 -23.80 12.77 3.58
C VAL A 242 -23.50 12.24 2.17
N TYR A 243 -22.20 12.09 1.84
CA TYR A 243 -21.73 11.59 0.56
C TYR A 243 -22.15 12.41 -0.65
N GLU A 244 -22.36 13.70 -0.44
CA GLU A 244 -22.58 14.67 -1.50
C GLU A 244 -21.29 15.45 -1.78
N PHE A 245 -21.22 16.05 -2.96
CA PHE A 245 -20.08 16.86 -3.40
C PHE A 245 -20.58 17.97 -4.32
N PRO A 246 -19.87 19.11 -4.41
CA PRO A 246 -20.26 20.18 -5.32
C PRO A 246 -20.32 19.70 -6.76
N GLU A 247 -21.27 20.24 -7.52
CA GLU A 247 -21.29 20.08 -8.97
C GLU A 247 -19.96 20.59 -9.55
N ILE A 248 -19.36 19.80 -10.43
CA ILE A 248 -18.06 20.09 -11.02
C ILE A 248 -18.28 20.57 -12.45
N PRO A 249 -18.00 21.85 -12.75
CA PRO A 249 -18.14 22.36 -14.10
C PRO A 249 -17.29 21.57 -15.09
N ASP A 250 -17.87 21.30 -16.26
CA ASP A 250 -17.23 20.63 -17.41
C ASP A 250 -16.73 19.21 -17.16
N CYS A 251 -17.26 18.49 -16.16
CA CYS A 251 -16.71 17.18 -15.80
C CYS A 251 -16.74 16.18 -16.97
N ASP A 252 -17.82 16.19 -17.77
CA ASP A 252 -17.97 15.34 -18.96
C ASP A 252 -16.94 15.69 -20.03
N ALA A 253 -16.80 16.99 -20.33
CA ALA A 253 -15.87 17.47 -21.35
C ALA A 253 -14.41 17.12 -21.01
N ARG A 254 -14.09 17.06 -19.70
CA ARG A 254 -12.76 16.70 -19.20
C ARG A 254 -12.59 15.21 -18.95
N GLN A 255 -13.66 14.42 -19.02
CA GLN A 255 -13.71 13.00 -18.64
C GLN A 255 -13.20 12.74 -17.21
N LEU A 256 -13.44 13.73 -16.33
CA LEU A 256 -13.04 13.77 -14.92
C LEU A 256 -14.27 14.07 -14.05
N CYS A 257 -15.38 13.34 -14.25
CA CYS A 257 -16.49 13.34 -13.30
C CYS A 257 -16.11 12.50 -12.09
N LEU A 258 -15.39 13.14 -11.18
CA LEU A 258 -14.90 12.50 -9.98
C LEU A 258 -15.91 12.57 -8.83
N SER A 259 -15.73 11.74 -7.80
CA SER A 259 -16.72 11.44 -6.76
C SER A 259 -16.45 12.22 -5.45
N PRO A 260 -17.30 12.10 -4.41
CA PRO A 260 -16.99 12.63 -3.07
C PRO A 260 -15.62 12.20 -2.53
N ALA A 261 -15.14 11.01 -2.93
CA ALA A 261 -13.82 10.50 -2.57
C ALA A 261 -12.70 11.44 -3.02
N ASN A 262 -12.87 12.11 -4.16
CA ASN A 262 -11.91 13.05 -4.71
C ASN A 262 -11.85 14.35 -3.92
N LEU A 263 -12.99 14.85 -3.43
CA LEU A 263 -13.00 15.98 -2.50
C LEU A 263 -12.25 15.62 -1.21
N LEU A 264 -12.48 14.42 -0.65
CA LEU A 264 -11.75 13.97 0.53
C LEU A 264 -10.24 13.83 0.28
N ALA A 265 -9.85 13.26 -0.86
CA ALA A 265 -8.45 13.19 -1.27
C ALA A 265 -7.82 14.59 -1.42
N ALA A 266 -8.58 15.57 -1.94
CA ALA A 266 -8.16 16.96 -2.05
C ALA A 266 -7.88 17.59 -0.68
N PHE A 267 -8.74 17.33 0.33
CA PHE A 267 -8.47 17.75 1.70
C PHE A 267 -7.16 17.17 2.23
N TRP A 268 -6.90 15.87 2.04
CA TRP A 268 -5.64 15.27 2.49
C TRP A 268 -4.41 15.78 1.74
N LEU A 269 -4.54 16.09 0.44
CA LEU A 269 -3.48 16.75 -0.33
C LEU A 269 -3.16 18.15 0.23
N ASP A 270 -4.18 18.98 0.49
CA ASP A 270 -4.00 20.31 1.09
C ASP A 270 -3.38 20.24 2.50
N LEU A 271 -3.82 19.28 3.33
CA LEU A 271 -3.22 19.06 4.65
C LEU A 271 -1.75 18.64 4.55
N ARG A 272 -1.42 17.71 3.65
CA ARG A 272 -0.03 17.33 3.39
C ARG A 272 0.80 18.53 2.93
N ASP A 273 0.29 19.33 2.01
CA ASP A 273 1.00 20.49 1.48
C ASP A 273 1.24 21.55 2.58
N ARG A 274 0.30 21.73 3.51
CA ARG A 274 0.45 22.66 4.66
C ARG A 274 1.39 22.15 5.76
N TYR A 275 1.34 20.86 6.08
CA TYR A 275 2.02 20.29 7.24
C TYR A 275 3.27 19.45 6.90
N GLY A 276 3.67 19.42 5.62
CA GLY A 276 4.90 18.80 5.15
C GLY A 276 4.78 17.32 4.80
N GLY A 277 5.85 16.77 4.22
CA GLY A 277 5.88 15.40 3.70
C GLY A 277 5.72 14.30 4.76
N ASP A 278 6.02 14.59 6.02
CA ASP A 278 5.85 13.66 7.15
C ASP A 278 4.39 13.63 7.67
N PHE A 279 3.53 14.56 7.22
CA PHE A 279 2.12 14.62 7.60
C PHE A 279 1.43 13.26 7.48
N THR A 280 1.58 12.60 6.33
CA THR A 280 0.92 11.32 6.04
C THR A 280 1.24 10.26 7.11
N GLN A 281 2.52 10.11 7.45
CA GLN A 281 2.95 9.14 8.46
C GLN A 281 2.47 9.52 9.86
N ARG A 282 2.57 10.81 10.23
CA ARG A 282 2.10 11.30 11.53
C ARG A 282 0.60 11.13 11.68
N PHE A 283 -0.16 11.45 10.64
CA PHE A 283 -1.62 11.40 10.62
C PHE A 283 -2.10 9.96 10.75
N PHE A 284 -1.80 9.09 9.79
CA PHE A 284 -2.31 7.71 9.80
C PHE A 284 -1.69 6.85 10.89
N GLY A 285 -0.40 7.02 11.19
CA GLY A 285 0.27 6.29 12.28
C GLY A 285 -0.32 6.58 13.67
N LYS A 286 -0.86 7.79 13.88
CA LYS A 286 -1.61 8.12 15.12
C LYS A 286 -2.91 7.36 15.24
N PHE A 287 -3.65 7.19 14.14
CA PHE A 287 -4.89 6.44 14.18
C PHE A 287 -4.61 5.00 14.55
N SER A 288 -3.57 4.37 14.01
CA SER A 288 -3.18 3.01 14.38
C SER A 288 -2.78 2.89 15.85
N ALA A 289 -2.20 3.95 16.43
CA ALA A 289 -1.82 3.99 17.86
C ALA A 289 -2.97 4.33 18.83
N CYS A 290 -4.04 5.04 18.42
CA CYS A 290 -5.17 5.32 19.31
C CYS A 290 -5.93 4.01 19.67
N PRO A 291 -6.50 3.89 20.88
CA PRO A 291 -7.37 2.76 21.21
C PRO A 291 -8.58 2.65 20.26
N THR A 292 -8.98 1.43 19.91
CA THR A 292 -10.04 1.13 18.92
C THR A 292 -11.41 1.73 19.25
N HIS A 293 -11.67 2.08 20.52
CA HIS A 293 -12.94 2.66 20.96
C HIS A 293 -13.04 4.19 20.81
N ALA A 294 -11.96 4.86 20.45
CA ALA A 294 -12.00 6.30 20.20
C ALA A 294 -12.46 6.55 18.77
N ARG A 295 -13.75 6.90 18.60
CA ARG A 295 -14.21 7.48 17.34
C ARG A 295 -13.72 8.90 17.25
N LEU A 296 -12.99 9.19 16.18
CA LEU A 296 -12.53 10.52 15.89
C LEU A 296 -13.36 11.03 14.72
N LYS A 297 -14.17 12.06 14.97
CA LYS A 297 -14.90 12.70 13.88
C LYS A 297 -13.88 13.43 13.00
N MET A 298 -13.69 12.96 11.76
CA MET A 298 -12.82 13.61 10.79
C MET A 298 -13.00 15.14 10.66
N PRO A 299 -14.22 15.72 10.67
CA PRO A 299 -14.34 17.18 10.57
C PRO A 299 -13.67 17.90 11.74
N SER A 300 -13.79 17.36 12.95
CA SER A 300 -13.11 17.93 14.12
C SER A 300 -11.60 17.84 14.00
N ILE A 301 -11.05 16.81 13.34
CA ILE A 301 -9.60 16.69 13.12
C ILE A 301 -9.12 17.65 12.05
N ILE A 302 -9.79 17.69 10.90
CA ILE A 302 -9.38 18.51 9.76
C ILE A 302 -9.55 20.01 10.08
N LEU A 303 -10.66 20.39 10.72
CA LEU A 303 -10.96 21.79 11.04
C LEU A 303 -10.19 22.32 12.26
N SER A 304 -9.80 21.48 13.22
CA SER A 304 -9.03 21.91 14.40
C SER A 304 -7.51 21.84 14.22
N TRP A 305 -7.02 21.15 13.19
CA TRP A 305 -5.59 21.02 12.93
C TRP A 305 -4.83 22.36 12.81
N PRO A 306 -5.37 23.43 12.20
CA PRO A 306 -4.71 24.73 12.13
C PRO A 306 -4.46 25.40 13.49
N HIS A 307 -5.11 24.92 14.56
CA HIS A 307 -5.03 25.48 15.90
C HIS A 307 -4.30 24.58 16.90
N LEU A 308 -3.70 23.47 16.44
CA LEU A 308 -2.83 22.65 17.28
C LEU A 308 -1.45 23.31 17.34
N PRO A 309 -1.00 23.84 18.49
CA PRO A 309 0.31 24.46 18.57
C PRO A 309 1.38 23.40 18.31
N GLU A 310 2.34 23.66 17.41
CA GLU A 310 3.55 22.83 17.28
C GLU A 310 4.40 23.07 18.54
N PRO A 311 4.56 22.10 19.48
CA PRO A 311 4.74 20.65 19.26
C PRO A 311 3.65 19.75 19.92
N ILE A 312 2.48 20.30 20.23
CA ILE A 312 1.27 19.62 20.77
C ILE A 312 0.30 19.19 19.66
N ALA A 313 0.73 19.18 18.39
CA ALA A 313 0.11 18.29 17.39
C ALA A 313 0.20 16.80 17.79
N THR A 314 0.81 16.46 18.94
CA THR A 314 0.87 15.16 19.59
C THR A 314 -0.44 14.72 20.27
N SER A 315 -1.37 15.61 20.65
CA SER A 315 -2.63 15.19 21.32
C SER A 315 -3.85 15.26 20.41
N VAL A 316 -4.03 14.26 19.55
CA VAL A 316 -5.39 13.89 19.16
C VAL A 316 -6.01 13.33 20.45
N ILE A 317 -6.99 14.04 21.01
CA ILE A 317 -7.68 13.57 22.21
C ILE A 317 -8.52 12.37 21.76
N CYS A 318 -8.00 11.15 21.92
CA CYS A 318 -8.81 9.94 21.78
C CYS A 318 -9.88 10.02 22.89
N LEU A 319 -11.05 10.58 22.59
CA LEU A 319 -12.13 10.76 23.56
C LEU A 319 -12.73 9.38 23.83
N PRO A 320 -12.80 8.92 25.10
CA PRO A 320 -13.47 7.66 25.41
C PRO A 320 -14.96 7.77 25.05
N LYS A 321 -15.53 6.65 24.60
CA LYS A 321 -16.98 6.52 24.35
C LYS A 321 -17.75 6.96 25.62
N PRO A 322 -18.79 7.80 25.52
CA PRO A 322 -19.64 8.11 26.67
C PRO A 322 -20.16 6.81 27.29
N GLY A 323 -19.79 6.54 28.55
CA GLY A 323 -20.15 5.32 29.29
C GLY A 323 -18.99 4.36 29.59
N ALA A 324 -17.79 4.55 29.05
CA ALA A 324 -16.60 3.82 29.50
C ALA A 324 -16.07 4.46 30.80
N GLY A 325 -15.87 3.64 31.84
CA GLY A 325 -15.48 4.09 33.19
C GLY A 325 -14.31 5.08 33.21
N ARG A 326 -14.40 6.07 34.12
CA ARG A 326 -13.50 7.21 34.24
C ARG A 326 -12.02 6.80 34.29
N CYS A 327 -11.25 7.20 33.28
CA CYS A 327 -9.79 7.23 33.36
C CYS A 327 -9.39 8.55 34.04
N GLN A 328 -8.97 8.52 35.31
CA GLN A 328 -8.44 9.69 36.00
C GLN A 328 -7.09 10.08 35.41
N ARG A 329 -7.03 11.20 34.67
CA ARG A 329 -5.76 11.86 34.33
C ARG A 329 -5.20 12.52 35.59
N ARG A 330 -4.07 12.02 36.08
CA ARG A 330 -3.19 12.79 36.98
C ARG A 330 -2.17 13.51 36.09
N LEU A 331 -2.38 14.81 35.85
CA LEU A 331 -1.36 15.67 35.28
C LEU A 331 -0.24 15.82 36.32
N VAL A 332 0.93 15.26 36.04
CA VAL A 332 2.14 15.55 36.80
C VAL A 332 2.91 16.61 36.04
N ASN A 333 2.92 17.84 36.56
CA ASN A 333 3.89 18.85 36.18
C ASN A 333 5.25 18.41 36.73
N SER A 334 6.21 18.03 35.88
CA SER A 334 7.59 17.80 36.30
C SER A 334 8.44 19.03 36.01
N SER A 335 8.53 19.92 36.99
CA SER A 335 9.67 20.82 37.14
C SER A 335 10.61 20.25 38.21
N SER A 336 11.84 19.93 37.82
CA SER A 336 13.03 19.68 38.65
C SER A 336 13.14 18.38 39.47
N GLY A 337 14.31 17.73 39.35
CA GLY A 337 15.02 17.09 40.47
C GLY A 337 14.92 15.57 40.61
N ASN A 338 16.07 14.91 40.46
CA ASN A 338 16.39 13.53 40.88
C ASN A 338 15.59 13.04 42.10
N THR A 339 14.99 11.85 42.04
CA THR A 339 14.94 10.87 43.14
C THR A 339 14.53 9.49 42.60
N ALA A 340 15.21 8.45 43.10
CA ALA A 340 15.06 7.04 42.76
C ALA A 340 13.64 6.47 42.94
N ILE A 341 13.24 5.57 42.03
CA ILE A 341 12.00 4.81 42.09
C ILE A 341 12.21 3.57 42.98
N ARG A 342 11.59 3.56 44.16
CA ARG A 342 11.32 2.32 44.92
C ARG A 342 9.99 1.73 44.44
N PHE A 343 10.01 0.49 43.98
CA PHE A 343 8.80 -0.29 43.77
C PHE A 343 8.23 -0.75 45.12
N VAL A 344 6.98 -0.37 45.40
CA VAL A 344 6.19 -0.97 46.48
C VAL A 344 5.15 -1.85 45.81
N SER A 345 5.32 -3.18 45.88
CA SER A 345 4.25 -4.11 45.54
C SER A 345 3.22 -4.09 46.67
N ARG A 346 1.94 -3.88 46.33
CA ARG A 346 0.83 -4.22 47.23
C ARG A 346 0.34 -5.60 46.83
N GLY A 347 0.57 -6.56 47.71
CA GLY A 347 0.02 -7.90 47.64
C GLY A 347 -1.50 -7.87 47.75
N HIS A 348 -2.16 -8.65 46.90
CA HIS A 348 -3.57 -8.95 47.01
C HIS A 348 -3.73 -10.09 48.01
N GLU A 349 -4.27 -9.78 49.19
CA GLU A 349 -4.70 -10.77 50.17
C GLU A 349 -5.94 -11.52 49.65
N SER A 350 -5.84 -12.84 49.61
CA SER A 350 -6.94 -13.78 49.44
C SER A 350 -7.78 -13.84 50.71
N ARG A 351 -9.10 -13.65 50.62
CA ARG A 351 -10.04 -14.09 51.65
C ARG A 351 -10.84 -15.29 51.18
N TYR A 352 -10.46 -16.42 51.76
CA TYR A 352 -11.19 -17.67 51.86
C TYR A 352 -12.38 -17.49 52.81
N ARG A 353 -13.59 -17.93 52.43
CA ARG A 353 -14.69 -18.21 53.36
C ARG A 353 -15.25 -19.59 53.04
N ARG A 354 -15.16 -20.50 54.01
CA ARG A 354 -15.86 -21.79 54.07
C ARG A 354 -17.02 -21.71 55.06
N GLY A 355 -18.14 -22.33 54.69
CA GLY A 355 -19.16 -22.99 55.53
C GLY A 355 -19.98 -22.11 56.48
N SER A 356 -21.19 -22.46 56.90
CA SER A 356 -22.03 -23.64 56.66
C SER A 356 -23.29 -23.47 57.51
N SER A 357 -24.48 -23.66 56.92
CA SER A 357 -25.67 -24.32 57.49
C SER A 357 -26.85 -24.08 56.56
#